data_AF-A0A6P8J4Z9-F1
#
_entry.id   AF-A0A6P8J4Z9-F1
#
_cell.length_a   1.000
_cell.length_b   1.000
_cell.length_c   1.000
_cell.angle_alpha   90.00
_cell.angle_beta   90.00
_cell.angle_gamma   90.00
#
_symmetry.space_group_name_H-M   'P 1'
#
loop_
_entity.id
_entity.type
_entity.pdbx_description
1 polymer ?
#
loop_
_entity_poly.entity_id
_entity_poly.type
_entity_poly.pdbx_seq_one_letter_code
_entity_poly.pdbx_strand_id
1 'polypeptide(L)'
;MYKDNTQNIQKGHLVPASTYSFDCIYMVSTFKYTNAVPQYKSFNEGPWKVYEDRVRLFAASVCYPAGGDLYLLTGTSEAVLTAHGFPKQPDPLTYFPHNNPTRWDNIVIPNSMWTAGCCILRNGGIVGGFAAIGNNVQVNSEMHQKKVAELQDILATGIGGVGATINLFPGNEGCSKNLQQFRYEEGGTHPGWTKVIKLK
;
A
#
# COMPACT_ATOMS: atom_id res chain seq x y z
N MET A 1 -13.80 2.02 -18.91
CA MET A 1 -14.18 0.79 -18.18
C MET A 1 -13.69 -0.40 -18.98
N TYR A 2 -13.28 -1.52 -18.37
CA TYR A 2 -12.99 -2.74 -19.15
C TYR A 2 -14.25 -3.19 -19.87
N LYS A 3 -14.12 -3.59 -21.13
CA LYS A 3 -15.23 -4.16 -21.91
C LYS A 3 -15.60 -5.52 -21.31
N ASP A 4 -16.90 -5.82 -21.20
CA ASP A 4 -17.43 -7.12 -20.74
C ASP A 4 -16.93 -7.55 -19.33
N ASN A 5 -16.75 -6.58 -18.43
CA ASN A 5 -16.24 -6.79 -17.08
C ASN A 5 -17.30 -7.36 -16.11
N THR A 6 -17.50 -8.66 -16.14
CA THR A 6 -18.41 -9.37 -15.22
C THR A 6 -17.82 -9.62 -13.83
N GLN A 7 -16.49 -9.48 -13.68
CA GLN A 7 -15.76 -9.74 -12.44
C GLN A 7 -15.66 -8.52 -11.51
N ASN A 8 -16.25 -7.38 -11.89
CA ASN A 8 -16.17 -6.10 -11.16
C ASN A 8 -14.72 -5.65 -10.88
N ILE A 9 -13.82 -5.87 -11.83
CA ILE A 9 -12.41 -5.48 -11.73
C ILE A 9 -12.21 -4.06 -12.30
N GLN A 10 -11.34 -3.28 -11.68
CA GLN A 10 -11.04 -1.91 -12.05
C GLN A 10 -9.56 -1.75 -12.38
N LYS A 11 -9.23 -0.61 -12.99
CA LYS A 11 -7.85 -0.16 -13.18
C LYS A 11 -7.41 0.52 -11.89
N GLY A 12 -7.04 -0.29 -10.91
CA GLY A 12 -6.60 0.17 -9.59
C GLY A 12 -5.27 0.89 -9.71
N HIS A 13 -5.20 2.15 -9.29
CA HIS A 13 -3.99 2.94 -9.42
C HIS A 13 -3.00 2.57 -8.32
N LEU A 14 -1.70 2.46 -8.64
CA LEU A 14 -0.64 2.32 -7.64
C LEU A 14 -0.30 3.69 -7.05
N VAL A 15 -0.05 4.68 -7.91
CA VAL A 15 0.01 6.09 -7.52
C VAL A 15 -1.37 6.73 -7.72
N PRO A 16 -2.09 7.11 -6.65
CA PRO A 16 -3.43 7.66 -6.77
C PRO A 16 -3.40 9.06 -7.40
N ALA A 17 -4.38 9.38 -8.26
CA ALA A 17 -4.47 10.70 -8.89
C ALA A 17 -4.54 11.85 -7.87
N SER A 18 -5.19 11.62 -6.73
CA SER A 18 -5.32 12.57 -5.63
C SER A 18 -4.00 12.88 -4.92
N THR A 19 -3.00 12.01 -5.00
CA THR A 19 -1.64 12.28 -4.48
C THR A 19 -0.93 13.34 -5.33
N TYR A 20 -1.25 13.40 -6.62
CA TYR A 20 -0.70 14.36 -7.59
C TYR A 20 -1.69 15.46 -7.98
N SER A 21 -2.70 15.73 -7.16
CA SER A 21 -3.75 16.72 -7.45
C SER A 21 -3.28 18.18 -7.43
N PHE A 22 -2.03 18.44 -7.06
CA PHE A 22 -1.44 19.79 -7.04
C PHE A 22 -1.23 20.38 -8.43
N ASP A 23 -1.18 19.54 -9.47
CA ASP A 23 -1.00 19.96 -10.86
C ASP A 23 -1.73 19.00 -11.82
N CYS A 24 -2.35 19.54 -12.86
CA CYS A 24 -3.17 18.73 -13.76
C CYS A 24 -2.35 17.75 -14.61
N ILE A 25 -1.13 18.12 -15.02
CA ILE A 25 -0.23 17.27 -15.82
C ILE A 25 0.26 16.11 -14.97
N TYR A 26 0.65 16.37 -13.72
CA TYR A 26 1.04 15.32 -12.77
C TYR A 26 -0.16 14.40 -12.44
N MET A 27 -1.34 14.96 -12.20
CA MET A 27 -2.54 14.15 -11.97
C MET A 27 -2.83 13.24 -13.18
N VAL A 28 -2.81 13.79 -14.41
CA VAL A 28 -3.05 13.03 -15.64
C VAL A 28 -1.97 11.96 -15.88
N SER A 29 -0.73 12.18 -15.44
CA SER A 29 0.33 11.17 -15.58
C SER A 29 0.07 9.89 -14.78
N THR A 30 -0.83 9.93 -13.78
CA THR A 30 -1.22 8.74 -13.02
C THR A 30 -2.14 7.78 -13.80
N PHE A 31 -2.80 8.24 -14.88
CA PHE A 31 -3.77 7.45 -15.65
C PHE A 31 -3.13 6.54 -16.73
N LYS A 32 -1.85 6.18 -16.57
CA LYS A 32 -1.12 5.26 -17.47
C LYS A 32 -1.29 3.82 -17.00
N TYR A 33 -1.33 2.88 -17.95
CA TYR A 33 -1.46 1.45 -17.63
C TYR A 33 -0.28 0.89 -16.82
N THR A 34 0.91 1.48 -16.93
CA THR A 34 2.07 1.15 -16.10
C THR A 34 1.89 1.50 -14.62
N ASN A 35 0.89 2.32 -14.29
CA ASN A 35 0.52 2.71 -12.93
C ASN A 35 -0.77 2.02 -12.46
N ALA A 36 -1.26 1.00 -13.19
CA ALA A 36 -2.54 0.36 -12.87
C ALA A 36 -2.43 -1.16 -12.84
N VAL A 37 -3.15 -1.77 -11.90
CA VAL A 37 -3.29 -3.23 -11.78
C VAL A 37 -4.77 -3.63 -11.76
N PRO A 38 -5.12 -4.88 -12.13
CA PRO A 38 -6.45 -5.41 -11.90
C PRO A 38 -6.79 -5.39 -10.41
N GLN A 39 -7.75 -4.58 -10.01
CA GLN A 39 -8.15 -4.46 -8.61
C GLN A 39 -9.65 -4.69 -8.47
N TYR A 40 -10.09 -5.54 -7.54
CA TYR A 40 -11.51 -5.73 -7.30
C TYR A 40 -12.14 -4.42 -6.81
N LYS A 41 -13.30 -4.07 -7.36
CA LYS A 41 -14.01 -2.83 -7.05
C LYS A 41 -14.25 -2.63 -5.55
N SER A 42 -14.65 -3.69 -4.84
CA SER A 42 -14.88 -3.68 -3.39
C SER A 42 -13.64 -3.24 -2.61
N PHE A 43 -12.46 -3.69 -3.04
CA PHE A 43 -11.20 -3.32 -2.42
C PHE A 43 -10.78 -1.90 -2.83
N ASN A 44 -10.76 -1.63 -4.14
CA ASN A 44 -10.34 -0.34 -4.72
C ASN A 44 -11.17 0.85 -4.18
N GLU A 45 -12.50 0.77 -4.29
CA GLU A 45 -13.40 1.85 -3.86
C GLU A 45 -13.66 1.86 -2.35
N GLY A 46 -13.29 0.78 -1.66
CA GLY A 46 -13.49 0.59 -0.23
C GLY A 46 -12.20 0.81 0.58
N PRO A 47 -11.69 -0.23 1.27
CA PRO A 47 -10.55 -0.08 2.18
C PRO A 47 -9.30 0.53 1.55
N TRP A 48 -9.01 0.26 0.28
CA TRP A 48 -7.84 0.80 -0.40
C TRP A 48 -7.91 2.33 -0.49
N LYS A 49 -9.00 2.87 -1.08
CA LYS A 49 -9.26 4.31 -1.14
C LYS A 49 -9.26 4.98 0.23
N VAL A 50 -9.89 4.35 1.23
CA VAL A 50 -9.88 4.87 2.60
C VAL A 50 -8.45 4.98 3.15
N TYR A 51 -7.58 4.01 2.84
CA TYR A 51 -6.18 4.08 3.24
C TYR A 51 -5.38 5.12 2.45
N GLU A 52 -5.62 5.29 1.14
CA GLU A 52 -5.04 6.38 0.35
C GLU A 52 -5.36 7.75 0.96
N ASP A 53 -6.58 7.95 1.45
CA ASP A 53 -7.00 9.17 2.15
C ASP A 53 -6.22 9.37 3.46
N ARG A 54 -5.97 8.29 4.21
CA ARG A 54 -5.14 8.33 5.44
C ARG A 54 -3.68 8.67 5.15
N VAL A 55 -3.13 8.19 4.04
CA VAL A 55 -1.76 8.55 3.60
C VAL A 55 -1.67 10.05 3.36
N ARG A 56 -2.65 10.64 2.65
CA ARG A 56 -2.69 12.10 2.45
C ARG A 56 -2.84 12.86 3.76
N LEU A 57 -3.63 12.32 4.69
CA LEU A 57 -3.74 12.89 6.04
C LEU A 57 -2.41 12.82 6.80
N PHE A 58 -1.62 11.73 6.70
CA PHE A 58 -0.29 11.66 7.30
C PHE A 58 0.64 12.74 6.74
N ALA A 59 0.62 12.94 5.42
CA ALA A 59 1.39 13.98 4.77
C ALA A 59 1.04 15.36 5.35
N ALA A 60 -0.26 15.66 5.48
CA ALA A 60 -0.75 16.95 5.92
C ALA A 60 -0.61 17.21 7.43
N SER A 61 -0.81 16.21 8.28
CA SER A 61 -0.89 16.39 9.74
C SER A 61 0.38 15.99 10.50
N VAL A 62 1.25 15.18 9.91
CA VAL A 62 2.49 14.72 10.53
C VAL A 62 3.71 15.19 9.76
N CYS A 63 3.80 14.87 8.46
CA CYS A 63 5.05 15.04 7.74
C CYS A 63 5.36 16.50 7.38
N TYR A 64 4.40 17.18 6.74
CA TYR A 64 4.56 18.58 6.35
C TYR A 64 4.77 19.51 7.55
N PRO A 65 4.00 19.41 8.66
CA PRO A 65 4.24 20.25 9.85
C PRO A 65 5.61 20.03 10.51
N ALA A 66 6.18 18.82 10.38
CA ALA A 66 7.53 18.54 10.85
C ALA A 66 8.62 19.12 9.93
N GLY A 67 8.26 19.67 8.76
CA GLY A 67 9.20 20.18 7.76
C GLY A 67 9.87 19.09 6.92
N GLY A 68 9.22 17.92 6.80
CA GLY A 68 9.70 16.78 6.03
C GLY A 68 8.96 16.56 4.72
N ASP A 69 9.59 15.77 3.85
CA ASP A 69 9.01 15.25 2.62
C ASP A 69 8.58 13.80 2.83
N LEU A 70 7.38 13.46 2.34
CA LEU A 70 6.86 12.09 2.40
C LEU A 70 7.31 11.31 1.17
N TYR A 71 8.13 10.28 1.39
CA TYR A 71 8.50 9.28 0.40
C TYR A 71 7.52 8.13 0.48
N LEU A 72 6.85 7.81 -0.63
CA LEU A 72 5.79 6.81 -0.69
C LEU A 72 6.15 5.73 -1.70
N LEU A 73 6.03 4.47 -1.29
CA LEU A 73 6.20 3.29 -2.12
C LEU A 73 4.90 2.51 -2.11
N THR A 74 4.41 2.14 -3.29
CA THR A 74 3.19 1.34 -3.45
C THR A 74 3.45 0.24 -4.46
N GLY A 75 2.93 -0.96 -4.20
CA GLY A 75 3.15 -2.10 -5.06
C GLY A 75 2.16 -3.22 -4.84
N THR A 76 2.39 -4.30 -5.58
CA THR A 76 1.66 -5.57 -5.47
C THR A 76 2.52 -6.62 -4.78
N SER A 77 1.88 -7.70 -4.31
CA SER A 77 2.58 -8.85 -3.74
C SER A 77 1.76 -10.13 -3.93
N GLU A 78 2.47 -11.25 -3.98
CA GLU A 78 1.86 -12.59 -3.94
C GLU A 78 1.51 -13.05 -2.52
N ALA A 79 1.97 -12.30 -1.50
CA ALA A 79 1.59 -12.54 -0.12
C ALA A 79 0.07 -12.42 0.03
N VAL A 80 -0.50 -13.30 0.86
CA VAL A 80 -1.90 -13.23 1.28
C VAL A 80 -1.97 -13.21 2.79
N LEU A 81 -2.89 -12.43 3.33
CA LEU A 81 -3.11 -12.28 4.76
C LEU A 81 -4.33 -13.07 5.23
N THR A 82 -4.30 -13.53 6.47
CA THR A 82 -5.50 -13.96 7.21
C THR A 82 -6.33 -12.74 7.62
N ALA A 83 -7.58 -12.95 8.08
CA ALA A 83 -8.42 -11.86 8.62
C ALA A 83 -7.77 -11.13 9.82
N HIS A 84 -6.83 -11.77 10.52
CA HIS A 84 -6.07 -11.14 11.60
C HIS A 84 -4.78 -10.44 11.10
N GLY A 85 -4.58 -10.36 9.79
CA GLY A 85 -3.44 -9.69 9.16
C GLY A 85 -2.12 -10.46 9.25
N PHE A 86 -2.14 -11.77 9.49
CA PHE A 86 -0.93 -12.61 9.46
C PHE A 86 -0.70 -13.20 8.07
N PRO A 87 0.55 -13.35 7.60
CA PRO A 87 0.83 -13.99 6.32
C PRO A 87 0.37 -15.45 6.34
N LYS A 88 -0.24 -15.90 5.25
CA LYS A 88 -0.54 -17.30 4.95
C LYS A 88 0.13 -17.70 3.63
N GLN A 89 0.03 -18.98 3.30
CA GLN A 89 0.50 -19.48 2.00
C GLN A 89 -0.18 -18.70 0.86
N PRO A 90 0.57 -18.29 -0.17
CA PRO A 90 0.01 -17.61 -1.34
C PRO A 90 -1.12 -18.41 -1.97
N ASP A 91 -2.18 -17.71 -2.35
CA ASP A 91 -3.23 -18.31 -3.18
C ASP A 91 -2.71 -18.42 -4.63
N PRO A 92 -3.19 -19.40 -5.43
CA PRO A 92 -2.80 -19.50 -6.84
C PRO A 92 -3.11 -18.22 -7.60
N LEU A 93 -2.19 -17.82 -8.49
CA LEU A 93 -2.39 -16.65 -9.34
C LEU A 93 -3.67 -16.78 -10.16
N THR A 94 -4.42 -15.69 -10.20
CA THR A 94 -5.59 -15.53 -11.06
C THR A 94 -5.33 -14.45 -12.10
N TYR A 95 -6.04 -14.52 -13.22
CA TYR A 95 -5.79 -13.65 -14.38
C TYR A 95 -7.07 -13.01 -14.90
N PHE A 96 -6.96 -11.77 -15.35
CA PHE A 96 -8.04 -11.04 -16.00
C PHE A 96 -7.71 -10.85 -17.49
N PRO A 97 -8.65 -11.01 -18.44
CA PRO A 97 -10.08 -11.19 -18.24
C PRO A 97 -10.58 -12.64 -18.25
N HIS A 98 -9.76 -13.60 -18.68
CA HIS A 98 -10.20 -14.98 -18.98
C HIS A 98 -9.72 -16.02 -17.98
N ASN A 99 -8.98 -15.62 -16.94
CA ASN A 99 -8.33 -16.50 -15.98
C ASN A 99 -7.50 -17.60 -16.65
N ASN A 100 -6.71 -17.22 -17.66
CA ASN A 100 -5.85 -18.14 -18.40
C ASN A 100 -4.42 -17.59 -18.50
N PRO A 101 -3.42 -18.23 -17.83
CA PRO A 101 -2.04 -17.75 -17.81
C PRO A 101 -1.33 -17.84 -19.17
N THR A 102 -1.84 -18.66 -20.10
CA THR A 102 -1.23 -18.87 -21.42
C THR A 102 -1.70 -17.87 -22.47
N ARG A 103 -2.73 -17.07 -22.15
CA ARG A 103 -3.29 -16.09 -23.08
C ARG A 103 -2.54 -14.76 -22.98
N TRP A 104 -2.11 -14.25 -24.12
CA TRP A 104 -1.34 -13.00 -24.22
C TRP A 104 -2.10 -11.75 -23.75
N ASP A 105 -3.43 -11.78 -23.81
CA ASP A 105 -4.31 -10.68 -23.40
C ASP A 105 -4.69 -10.74 -21.91
N ASN A 106 -4.14 -11.69 -21.17
CA ASN A 106 -4.40 -11.87 -19.75
C ASN A 106 -3.30 -11.24 -18.89
N ILE A 107 -3.72 -10.54 -17.85
CA ILE A 107 -2.86 -9.89 -16.87
C ILE A 107 -3.15 -10.47 -15.49
N VAL A 108 -2.10 -10.63 -14.68
CA VAL A 108 -2.20 -11.16 -13.32
C VAL A 108 -3.05 -10.21 -12.47
N ILE A 109 -4.00 -10.79 -11.74
CA ILE A 109 -4.68 -10.12 -10.64
C ILE A 109 -3.79 -10.33 -9.40
N PRO A 110 -3.18 -9.28 -8.85
CA PRO A 110 -2.29 -9.44 -7.70
C PRO A 110 -3.09 -9.94 -6.49
N ASN A 111 -2.50 -10.84 -5.71
CA ASN A 111 -3.09 -11.36 -4.47
C ASN A 111 -3.29 -10.25 -3.42
N SER A 112 -2.32 -9.36 -3.28
CA SER A 112 -2.41 -8.21 -2.38
C SER A 112 -1.77 -6.96 -2.96
N MET A 113 -2.15 -5.82 -2.39
CA MET A 113 -1.54 -4.52 -2.63
C MET A 113 -1.06 -3.93 -1.32
N TRP A 114 0.00 -3.13 -1.38
CA TRP A 114 0.63 -2.56 -0.20
C TRP A 114 1.16 -1.16 -0.45
N THR A 115 1.26 -0.38 0.62
CA THR A 115 1.85 0.96 0.62
C THR A 115 2.74 1.12 1.84
N ALA A 116 3.93 1.69 1.67
CA ALA A 116 4.84 2.09 2.73
C ALA A 116 5.23 3.56 2.55
N GLY A 117 5.21 4.33 3.64
CA GLY A 117 5.60 5.72 3.63
C GLY A 117 6.69 6.01 4.66
N CYS A 118 7.58 6.95 4.35
CA CYS A 118 8.54 7.49 5.29
C CYS A 118 8.65 9.00 5.16
N CYS A 119 8.53 9.70 6.28
CA CYS A 119 8.72 11.15 6.33
C CYS A 119 10.17 11.49 6.72
N ILE A 120 10.84 12.20 5.83
CA ILE A 120 12.26 12.52 5.91
C ILE A 120 12.43 14.04 5.92
N LEU A 121 13.09 14.56 6.94
CA LEU A 121 13.45 15.98 7.05
C LEU A 121 14.54 16.33 6.03
N ARG A 122 14.60 17.61 5.64
CA ARG A 122 15.62 18.10 4.68
C ARG A 122 17.07 17.87 5.12
N ASN A 123 17.32 17.74 6.42
CA ASN A 123 18.64 17.43 6.98
C ASN A 123 18.93 15.91 7.11
N GLY A 124 18.07 15.04 6.56
CA GLY A 124 18.17 13.59 6.66
C GLY A 124 17.59 13.00 7.95
N GLY A 125 17.07 13.83 8.87
CA GLY A 125 16.39 13.34 10.06
C GLY A 125 15.09 12.58 9.72
N ILE A 126 14.78 11.53 10.47
CA ILE A 126 13.58 10.71 10.21
C ILE A 126 12.49 11.03 11.24
N VAL A 127 11.37 11.54 10.75
CA VAL A 127 10.17 11.75 11.57
C VAL A 127 9.53 10.40 11.88
N GLY A 128 9.37 9.57 10.86
CA GLY A 128 8.94 8.19 10.97
C GLY A 128 8.26 7.63 9.73
N GLY A 129 7.95 6.34 9.78
CA GLY A 129 7.33 5.59 8.70
C GLY A 129 6.04 4.88 9.11
N PHE A 130 5.33 4.38 8.12
CA PHE A 130 4.14 3.56 8.26
C PHE A 130 4.07 2.58 7.10
N ALA A 131 3.30 1.52 7.25
CA ALA A 131 2.97 0.61 6.16
C ALA A 131 1.54 0.10 6.29
N ALA A 132 0.99 -0.39 5.18
CA ALA A 132 -0.19 -1.26 5.18
C ALA A 132 -0.21 -2.17 3.97
N ILE A 133 -0.95 -3.25 4.10
CA ILE A 133 -1.17 -4.26 3.06
C ILE A 133 -2.58 -4.82 3.18
N GLY A 134 -3.23 -5.09 2.06
CA GLY A 134 -4.58 -5.65 1.99
C GLY A 134 -4.71 -6.66 0.86
N ASN A 135 -5.52 -7.69 1.09
CA ASN A 135 -5.81 -8.69 0.07
C ASN A 135 -6.73 -8.07 -1.00
N ASN A 136 -6.38 -8.25 -2.26
CA ASN A 136 -7.19 -7.80 -3.39
C ASN A 136 -8.30 -8.82 -3.66
N VAL A 137 -9.37 -8.75 -2.88
CA VAL A 137 -10.49 -9.71 -2.91
C VAL A 137 -11.84 -9.01 -3.03
N GLN A 138 -12.84 -9.74 -3.55
CA GLN A 138 -14.18 -9.21 -3.76
C GLN A 138 -15.01 -9.11 -2.47
N VAL A 139 -14.79 -10.02 -1.53
CA VAL A 139 -15.60 -10.19 -0.31
C VAL A 139 -14.70 -10.02 0.91
N ASN A 140 -15.19 -9.28 1.92
CA ASN A 140 -14.48 -9.01 3.17
C ASN A 140 -13.06 -8.47 2.94
N SER A 141 -12.90 -7.60 1.94
CA SER A 141 -11.64 -6.90 1.71
C SER A 141 -11.33 -5.95 2.87
N GLU A 142 -10.10 -5.95 3.34
CA GLU A 142 -9.63 -5.12 4.46
C GLU A 142 -8.19 -4.65 4.22
N MET A 143 -7.80 -3.57 4.91
CA MET A 143 -6.41 -3.08 4.96
C MET A 143 -5.84 -3.31 6.35
N HIS A 144 -4.68 -3.97 6.42
CA HIS A 144 -3.97 -4.18 7.67
C HIS A 144 -2.80 -3.21 7.77
N GLN A 145 -2.84 -2.35 8.80
CA GLN A 145 -1.73 -1.46 9.13
C GLN A 145 -0.56 -2.26 9.70
N LYS A 146 0.65 -1.91 9.30
CA LYS A 146 1.91 -2.58 9.63
C LYS A 146 2.99 -1.55 9.94
N LYS A 147 4.02 -1.99 10.65
CA LYS A 147 5.32 -1.31 10.60
C LYS A 147 6.00 -1.60 9.27
N VAL A 148 6.90 -0.73 8.83
CA VAL A 148 7.66 -0.93 7.60
C VAL A 148 8.45 -2.24 7.64
N ALA A 149 9.09 -2.56 8.77
CA ALA A 149 9.81 -3.83 8.93
C ALA A 149 8.90 -5.07 8.80
N GLU A 150 7.70 -5.04 9.41
CA GLU A 150 6.74 -6.14 9.30
C GLU A 150 6.26 -6.33 7.87
N LEU A 151 6.07 -5.23 7.12
CA LEU A 151 5.73 -5.32 5.72
C LEU A 151 6.86 -5.96 4.91
N GLN A 152 8.12 -5.58 5.14
CA GLN A 152 9.28 -6.20 4.46
C GLN A 152 9.30 -7.73 4.64
N ASP A 153 9.04 -8.22 5.85
CA ASP A 153 8.98 -9.66 6.15
C ASP A 153 7.82 -10.36 5.40
N ILE A 154 6.65 -9.71 5.35
CA ILE A 154 5.49 -10.21 4.60
C ILE A 154 5.80 -10.29 3.10
N LEU A 155 6.39 -9.23 2.54
CA LEU A 155 6.77 -9.19 1.13
C LEU A 155 7.82 -10.25 0.80
N ALA A 156 8.77 -10.50 1.70
CA ALA A 156 9.80 -11.54 1.52
C ALA A 156 9.18 -12.95 1.46
N THR A 157 8.08 -13.18 2.18
CA THR A 157 7.33 -14.45 2.10
C THR A 157 6.73 -14.67 0.70
N GLY A 158 6.26 -13.61 0.04
CA GLY A 158 5.63 -13.69 -1.28
C GLY A 158 6.57 -14.02 -2.44
N ILE A 159 7.89 -13.89 -2.26
CA ILE A 159 8.90 -14.13 -3.31
C ILE A 159 9.59 -15.51 -3.19
N GLY A 160 9.09 -16.40 -2.32
CA GLY A 160 9.37 -17.84 -2.38
C GLY A 160 10.79 -18.31 -2.04
N GLY A 161 11.59 -17.53 -1.30
CA GLY A 161 12.98 -17.89 -1.01
C GLY A 161 13.46 -17.61 0.42
N VAL A 162 14.05 -18.62 1.05
CA VAL A 162 14.89 -18.47 2.25
C VAL A 162 16.07 -17.55 1.90
N GLY A 163 16.17 -16.39 2.55
CA GLY A 163 17.27 -15.44 2.38
C GLY A 163 16.95 -14.18 1.56
N ALA A 164 15.75 -14.06 0.98
CA ALA A 164 15.37 -12.82 0.30
C ALA A 164 15.13 -11.70 1.32
N THR A 165 15.95 -10.66 1.27
CA THR A 165 15.83 -9.50 2.15
C THR A 165 15.24 -8.34 1.35
N ILE A 166 14.10 -7.81 1.80
CA ILE A 166 13.50 -6.61 1.24
C ILE A 166 13.83 -5.45 2.16
N ASN A 167 14.48 -4.42 1.61
CA ASN A 167 14.68 -3.16 2.30
C ASN A 167 13.98 -2.05 1.49
N LEU A 168 12.87 -1.55 2.03
CA LEU A 168 12.05 -0.55 1.33
C LEU A 168 12.69 0.84 1.37
N PHE A 169 13.49 1.14 2.40
CA PHE A 169 14.15 2.45 2.56
C PHE A 169 15.65 2.28 2.86
N PRO A 170 16.45 1.74 1.93
CA PRO A 170 17.83 1.36 2.21
C PRO A 170 18.77 2.52 2.55
N GLY A 171 18.45 3.74 2.11
CA GLY A 171 19.21 4.94 2.49
C GLY A 171 18.83 5.54 3.85
N ASN A 172 17.77 5.05 4.49
CA ASN A 172 17.17 5.70 5.67
C ASN A 172 16.61 4.66 6.66
N GLU A 173 17.50 3.98 7.40
CA GLU A 173 17.11 2.91 8.33
C GLU A 173 16.07 3.34 9.38
N GLY A 174 16.02 4.63 9.73
CA GLY A 174 15.01 5.16 10.65
C GLY A 174 13.57 4.94 10.18
N CYS A 175 13.34 4.78 8.88
CA CYS A 175 12.04 4.49 8.31
C CYS A 175 11.47 3.14 8.77
N SER A 176 12.35 2.21 9.18
CA SER A 176 11.96 0.86 9.65
C SER A 176 12.19 0.66 11.16
N LYS A 177 12.73 1.65 11.88
CA LYS A 177 12.95 1.56 13.33
C LYS A 177 11.63 1.60 14.09
N ASN A 178 11.46 0.65 15.02
CA ASN A 178 10.25 0.49 15.85
C ASN A 178 9.77 1.79 16.53
N LEU A 179 10.69 2.61 17.06
CA LEU A 179 10.37 3.86 17.76
C LEU A 179 9.89 5.00 16.84
N GLN A 180 10.05 4.83 15.53
CA GLN A 180 9.72 5.80 14.49
C GLN A 180 8.57 5.30 13.61
N GLN A 181 7.75 4.36 14.09
CA GLN A 181 6.60 3.85 13.35
C GLN A 181 5.30 4.52 13.77
N PHE A 182 4.43 4.76 12.81
CA PHE A 182 3.11 5.35 12.98
C PHE A 182 1.99 4.37 12.59
N ARG A 183 0.82 4.57 13.20
CA ARG A 183 -0.45 3.91 12.86
C ARG A 183 -1.58 4.94 12.93
N TYR A 184 -2.60 4.74 12.12
CA TYR A 184 -3.84 5.49 12.18
C TYR A 184 -4.79 4.88 13.21
N GLU A 185 -5.26 5.68 14.16
CA GLU A 185 -6.26 5.31 15.15
C GLU A 185 -7.63 5.86 14.73
N GLU A 186 -8.58 4.95 14.47
CA GLU A 186 -9.95 5.31 14.06
C GLU A 186 -10.88 5.62 15.25
N GLY A 187 -10.53 5.14 16.46
CA GLY A 187 -11.36 5.27 17.65
C GLY A 187 -10.91 6.40 18.59
N GLY A 188 -11.88 7.12 19.17
CA GLY A 188 -11.64 8.21 20.13
C GLY A 188 -12.32 9.51 19.72
N THR A 189 -12.17 10.57 20.54
CA THR A 189 -12.71 11.91 20.21
C THR A 189 -11.93 12.60 19.08
N HIS A 190 -10.72 12.12 18.77
CA HIS A 190 -9.84 12.68 17.73
C HIS A 190 -9.14 11.54 16.95
N PRO A 191 -9.73 11.02 15.86
CA PRO A 191 -9.06 10.05 15.01
C PRO A 191 -7.83 10.68 14.32
N GLY A 192 -6.76 9.90 14.15
CA GLY A 192 -5.51 10.47 13.66
C GLY A 192 -4.33 9.52 13.67
N TRP A 193 -3.21 10.00 13.14
CA TRP A 193 -1.94 9.27 13.15
C TRP A 193 -1.24 9.43 14.48
N THR A 194 -0.84 8.31 15.08
CA THR A 194 -0.12 8.25 16.36
C THR A 194 1.13 7.40 16.21
N LYS A 195 2.14 7.67 17.03
CA LYS A 195 3.30 6.77 17.13
C LYS A 195 2.86 5.45 17.77
N VAL A 196 3.29 4.33 17.18
CA VAL A 196 3.00 2.97 17.66
C VAL A 196 3.54 2.77 19.08
N ILE A 197 4.73 3.31 19.36
CA ILE A 197 5.32 3.33 20.70
C ILE A 197 5.28 4.76 21.21
N LYS A 198 4.55 4.98 22.31
CA LYS A 198 4.57 6.24 23.05
C LYS A 198 5.73 6.19 24.04
N LEU A 199 6.75 7.04 23.85
CA LEU A 199 7.76 7.26 24.88
C LEU A 199 7.07 7.96 26.06
N LYS A 200 7.17 7.37 27.25
CA LYS A 200 6.67 7.97 28.50
C LYS A 200 7.53 9.15 28.92
#